data_AF-A0A059AJH2-F1
#
_entry.id   AF-A0A059AJH2-F1
#
_cell.length_a   1.000
_cell.length_b   1.000
_cell.length_c   1.000
_cell.angle_alpha   90.00
_cell.angle_beta   90.00
_cell.angle_gamma   90.00
#
_symmetry.space_group_name_H-M   'P 1'
#
loop_
_entity.id
_entity.type
_entity.pdbx_description
1 polymer ?
#
loop_
_entity_poly.entity_id
_entity_poly.type
_entity_poly.pdbx_seq_one_letter_code
_entity_poly.pdbx_strand_id
1 'polypeptide(L)'
;MEQEPLDFLQDALLPIMKGLIAEALFKHCNEDVRVTVASCLSEILRIASPVQPYNDDQMKEIFQLIAEAFSKLSEPSTQCYEKALSILETIARVKACLLMLDLECEAQILHMCQHFWVFTRSNPSADESWAVEQIMADILAESEDISPDLLNHLLASVLKENEKAAPSGWKLGEKLISDFAAKLRPN
;
A
#
# COMPACT_ATOMS: atom_id res chain seq x y z
N MET A 1 18.96 -30.22 -6.26
CA MET A 1 18.27 -30.65 -5.04
C MET A 1 18.54 -29.57 -4.02
N GLU A 2 17.77 -28.48 -4.05
CA GLU A 2 17.89 -27.33 -3.13
C GLU A 2 16.66 -26.38 -3.24
N GLN A 3 15.46 -26.94 -3.47
CA GLN A 3 14.19 -26.18 -3.46
C GLN A 3 13.20 -26.62 -2.36
N GLU A 4 13.55 -27.61 -1.52
CA GLU A 4 12.67 -28.15 -0.48
C GLU A 4 12.19 -27.18 0.63
N PRO A 5 12.90 -26.10 1.04
CA PRO A 5 12.46 -25.28 2.17
C PRO A 5 11.22 -24.44 1.89
N LEU A 6 11.04 -23.96 0.64
CA LEU A 6 9.97 -23.02 0.30
C LEU A 6 8.62 -23.73 0.13
N ASP A 7 8.64 -24.89 -0.52
CA ASP A 7 7.44 -25.70 -0.76
C ASP A 7 6.84 -26.21 0.55
N PHE A 8 7.69 -26.67 1.49
CA PHE A 8 7.24 -27.09 2.81
C PHE A 8 6.63 -25.94 3.63
N LEU A 9 7.22 -24.75 3.54
CA LEU A 9 6.69 -23.57 4.23
C LEU A 9 5.35 -23.15 3.63
N GLN A 10 5.20 -23.19 2.31
CA GLN A 10 3.92 -22.90 1.65
C GLN A 10 2.84 -23.91 2.05
N ASP A 11 3.16 -25.21 2.08
CA ASP A 11 2.22 -26.26 2.51
C ASP A 11 1.78 -26.07 3.97
N ALA A 12 2.70 -25.67 4.86
CA ALA A 12 2.39 -25.37 6.25
C ALA A 12 1.50 -24.12 6.42
N LEU A 13 1.60 -23.16 5.49
CA LEU A 13 0.80 -21.93 5.52
C LEU A 13 -0.60 -22.10 4.92
N LEU A 14 -0.84 -23.11 4.09
CA LEU A 14 -2.13 -23.34 3.42
C LEU A 14 -3.36 -23.25 4.36
N PRO A 15 -3.37 -23.87 5.56
CA PRO A 15 -4.53 -23.76 6.46
C PRO A 15 -4.76 -22.32 6.94
N ILE A 16 -3.68 -21.59 7.22
CA ILE A 16 -3.73 -20.19 7.67
C ILE A 16 -4.22 -19.31 6.52
N MET A 17 -3.67 -19.49 5.33
CA MET A 17 -4.03 -18.73 4.13
C MET A 17 -5.53 -18.87 3.82
N LYS A 18 -6.08 -20.09 3.92
CA LYS A 18 -7.52 -20.34 3.75
C LYS A 18 -8.37 -19.72 4.86
N GLY A 19 -7.89 -19.75 6.10
CA GLY A 19 -8.57 -19.14 7.24
C GLY A 19 -8.66 -17.62 7.11
N LEU A 20 -7.58 -16.96 6.68
CA LEU A 20 -7.51 -15.49 6.57
C LEU A 20 -8.49 -14.91 5.56
N ILE A 21 -8.76 -15.63 4.46
CA ILE A 21 -9.72 -15.20 3.43
C ILE A 21 -11.15 -15.72 3.68
N ALA A 22 -11.37 -16.49 4.75
CA ALA A 22 -12.71 -16.94 5.10
C ALA A 22 -13.56 -15.74 5.54
N GLU A 23 -14.82 -15.67 5.08
CA GLU A 23 -15.70 -14.51 5.31
C GLU A 23 -15.82 -14.14 6.79
N ALA A 24 -15.78 -15.13 7.69
CA ALA A 24 -15.87 -14.94 9.14
C ALA A 24 -14.75 -14.03 9.70
N LEU A 25 -13.58 -13.99 9.06
CA LEU A 25 -12.48 -13.09 9.43
C LEU A 25 -12.37 -11.93 8.45
N PHE A 26 -12.40 -12.23 7.16
CA PHE A 26 -12.15 -11.26 6.09
C PHE A 26 -13.21 -10.15 6.03
N LYS A 27 -14.48 -10.51 6.23
CA LYS A 27 -15.63 -9.59 6.23
C LYS A 27 -16.17 -9.34 7.64
N HIS A 28 -15.33 -9.50 8.66
CA HIS A 28 -15.74 -9.37 10.05
C HIS A 28 -16.28 -7.95 10.34
N CYS A 29 -17.27 -7.83 11.23
CA CYS A 29 -17.93 -6.56 11.53
C CYS A 29 -17.05 -5.59 12.33
N ASN A 30 -16.13 -6.12 13.14
CA ASN A 30 -15.15 -5.34 13.88
C ASN A 30 -13.97 -4.98 12.96
N GLU A 31 -13.73 -3.68 12.80
CA GLU A 31 -12.65 -3.13 11.97
C GLU A 31 -11.24 -3.54 12.45
N ASP A 32 -10.99 -3.59 13.75
CA ASP A 32 -9.67 -3.98 14.28
C ASP A 32 -9.31 -5.43 13.93
N VAL A 33 -10.32 -6.30 13.85
CA VAL A 33 -10.15 -7.68 13.35
C VAL A 33 -9.75 -7.63 11.89
N ARG A 34 -10.45 -6.85 11.06
CA ARG A 34 -10.13 -6.70 9.63
C ARG A 34 -8.74 -6.12 9.38
N VAL A 35 -8.31 -5.09 10.14
CA VAL A 35 -6.95 -4.54 10.06
C VAL A 35 -5.90 -5.58 10.48
N THR A 36 -6.21 -6.40 11.49
CA THR A 36 -5.33 -7.48 11.91
C THR A 36 -5.21 -8.56 10.83
N VAL A 37 -6.32 -8.90 10.17
CA VAL A 37 -6.32 -9.82 9.01
C VAL A 37 -5.51 -9.24 7.84
N ALA A 38 -5.67 -7.95 7.53
CA ALA A 38 -4.88 -7.24 6.51
C ALA A 38 -3.37 -7.32 6.80
N SER A 39 -2.98 -7.13 8.07
CA SER A 39 -1.59 -7.25 8.51
C SER A 39 -1.06 -8.66 8.31
N CYS A 40 -1.81 -9.69 8.70
CA CYS A 40 -1.42 -11.08 8.44
C CYS A 40 -1.30 -11.38 6.94
N LEU A 41 -2.23 -10.89 6.11
CA LEU A 41 -2.19 -11.07 4.66
C LEU A 41 -0.99 -10.35 4.02
N SER A 42 -0.62 -9.17 4.50
CA SER A 42 0.60 -8.48 4.05
C SER A 42 1.86 -9.32 4.33
N GLU A 43 1.91 -10.01 5.46
CA GLU A 43 3.01 -10.92 5.78
C GLU A 43 3.00 -12.19 4.92
N ILE A 44 1.82 -12.72 4.58
CA ILE A 44 1.71 -13.80 3.58
C ILE A 44 2.27 -13.34 2.23
N LEU A 45 1.93 -12.12 1.77
CA LEU A 45 2.52 -11.56 0.55
C LEU A 45 4.04 -11.47 0.65
N ARG A 46 4.56 -11.04 1.80
CA ARG A 46 6.00 -10.94 2.03
C ARG A 46 6.71 -12.29 1.96
N ILE A 47 6.12 -13.32 2.58
CA ILE A 47 6.68 -14.67 2.63
C ILE A 47 6.59 -15.36 1.26
N ALA A 48 5.48 -15.16 0.55
CA ALA A 48 5.26 -15.78 -0.76
C ALA A 48 6.03 -15.08 -1.90
N SER A 49 6.38 -13.80 -1.73
CA SER A 49 7.10 -13.01 -2.74
C SER A 49 8.35 -13.76 -3.27
N PRO A 50 8.52 -13.86 -4.60
CA PRO A 50 7.79 -13.15 -5.66
C PRO A 50 6.54 -13.90 -6.19
N VAL A 51 6.16 -15.04 -5.61
CA VAL A 51 5.03 -15.85 -6.06
C VAL A 51 3.71 -15.29 -5.50
N GLN A 52 2.72 -15.10 -6.37
CA GLN A 52 1.38 -14.68 -5.95
C GLN A 52 0.72 -15.77 -5.08
N PRO A 53 0.33 -15.46 -3.82
CA PRO A 53 -0.17 -16.48 -2.89
C PRO A 53 -1.63 -16.89 -3.10
N TYR A 54 -2.42 -16.05 -3.78
CA TYR A 54 -3.84 -16.26 -4.03
C TYR A 54 -4.14 -16.10 -5.52
N ASN A 55 -5.36 -16.41 -5.98
CA ASN A 55 -5.74 -16.06 -7.35
C ASN A 55 -6.04 -14.56 -7.49
N ASP A 56 -6.17 -14.08 -8.73
CA ASP A 56 -6.31 -12.67 -9.05
C ASP A 56 -7.53 -12.03 -8.35
N ASP A 57 -8.70 -12.69 -8.38
CA ASP A 57 -9.92 -12.18 -7.73
C ASP A 57 -9.73 -12.02 -6.21
N GLN A 58 -9.11 -13.01 -5.58
CA GLN A 58 -8.79 -12.97 -4.15
C GLN A 58 -7.76 -11.87 -3.85
N MET A 59 -6.75 -11.70 -4.71
CA MET A 59 -5.76 -10.65 -4.55
C MET A 59 -6.39 -9.25 -4.63
N LYS A 60 -7.32 -9.02 -5.55
CA LYS A 60 -8.06 -7.74 -5.66
C LYS A 60 -8.84 -7.42 -4.38
N GLU A 61 -9.50 -8.43 -3.79
CA GLU A 61 -10.18 -8.27 -2.50
C GLU A 61 -9.20 -7.99 -1.36
N ILE A 62 -8.07 -8.71 -1.32
CA ILE A 62 -7.02 -8.51 -0.30
C ILE A 62 -6.45 -7.10 -0.38
N PHE A 63 -6.18 -6.58 -1.60
CA PHE A 63 -5.70 -5.22 -1.78
C PHE A 63 -6.74 -4.16 -1.40
N GLN A 64 -8.02 -4.44 -1.60
CA GLN A 64 -9.09 -3.58 -1.08
C GLN A 64 -9.04 -3.50 0.45
N LEU A 65 -8.92 -4.64 1.14
CA LEU A 65 -8.81 -4.70 2.59
C LEU A 65 -7.54 -3.99 3.11
N ILE A 66 -6.40 -4.14 2.41
CA ILE A 66 -5.15 -3.45 2.73
C ILE A 66 -5.31 -1.92 2.55
N ALA A 67 -5.92 -1.48 1.45
CA ALA A 67 -6.17 -0.06 1.20
C ALA A 67 -7.07 0.56 2.29
N GLU A 68 -8.07 -0.18 2.77
CA GLU A 68 -8.92 0.23 3.89
C GLU A 68 -8.15 0.34 5.22
N ALA A 69 -7.20 -0.57 5.47
CA ALA A 69 -6.40 -0.55 6.69
C ALA A 69 -5.52 0.71 6.81
N PHE A 70 -5.14 1.34 5.70
CA PHE A 70 -4.35 2.59 5.72
C PHE A 70 -5.10 3.80 6.29
N SER A 71 -6.42 3.73 6.43
CA SER A 71 -7.17 4.76 7.19
C SER A 71 -6.64 4.92 8.62
N LYS A 72 -6.10 3.85 9.21
CA LYS A 72 -5.54 3.84 10.57
C LYS A 72 -4.22 4.60 10.70
N LEU A 73 -3.55 4.94 9.61
CA LEU A 73 -2.37 5.82 9.63
C LEU A 73 -2.70 7.24 10.15
N SER A 74 -3.98 7.63 10.14
CA SER A 74 -4.43 8.91 10.70
C SER A 74 -4.79 8.83 12.19
N GLU A 75 -4.66 7.65 12.83
CA GLU A 75 -5.15 7.37 14.18
C GLU A 75 -4.03 6.82 15.11
N PRO A 76 -2.95 7.60 15.40
CA PRO A 76 -1.77 7.13 16.11
C PRO A 76 -2.01 6.65 17.55
N SER A 77 -3.18 6.96 18.13
CA SER A 77 -3.57 6.50 19.45
C SER A 77 -4.15 5.07 19.49
N THR A 78 -4.33 4.43 18.34
CA THR A 78 -4.96 3.10 18.25
C THR A 78 -3.92 1.99 18.12
N GLN A 79 -4.25 0.79 18.63
CA GLN A 79 -3.40 -0.40 18.44
C GLN A 79 -3.29 -0.81 16.95
N CYS A 80 -4.20 -0.33 16.10
CA CYS A 80 -4.22 -0.61 14.68
C CYS A 80 -3.28 0.29 13.87
N TYR A 81 -2.81 1.41 14.44
CA TYR A 81 -1.80 2.27 13.82
C TYR A 81 -0.51 1.51 13.49
N GLU A 82 0.06 0.81 14.48
CA GLU A 82 1.28 0.00 14.31
C GLU A 82 1.11 -1.11 13.26
N LYS A 83 -0.10 -1.68 13.17
CA LYS A 83 -0.40 -2.67 12.14
C LYS A 83 -0.43 -2.04 10.74
N ALA A 84 -1.02 -0.85 10.61
CA ALA A 84 -1.04 -0.12 9.34
C ALA A 84 0.37 0.32 8.91
N LEU A 85 1.24 0.72 9.84
CA LEU A 85 2.65 0.97 9.57
C LEU A 85 3.39 -0.29 9.10
N SER A 86 3.19 -1.42 9.78
CA SER A 86 3.79 -2.69 9.36
C SER A 86 3.31 -3.10 7.97
N ILE A 87 2.02 -2.90 7.65
CA ILE A 87 1.50 -3.15 6.29
C ILE A 87 2.19 -2.22 5.29
N LEU A 88 2.29 -0.91 5.59
CA LEU A 88 2.92 0.09 4.73
C LEU A 88 4.35 -0.31 4.37
N GLU A 89 5.17 -0.63 5.39
CA GLU A 89 6.55 -1.06 5.20
C GLU A 89 6.65 -2.35 4.37
N THR A 90 5.78 -3.33 4.64
CA THR A 90 5.77 -4.59 3.91
C THR A 90 5.42 -4.38 2.43
N ILE A 91 4.38 -3.60 2.12
CA ILE A 91 3.96 -3.28 0.76
C ILE A 91 5.08 -2.58 -0.02
N ALA A 92 5.79 -1.63 0.61
CA ALA A 92 6.93 -0.96 0.00
C ALA A 92 8.08 -1.93 -0.28
N ARG A 93 8.47 -2.74 0.71
CA ARG A 93 9.63 -3.65 0.60
C ARG A 93 9.45 -4.72 -0.46
N VAL A 94 8.25 -5.27 -0.61
CA VAL A 94 7.98 -6.33 -1.60
C VAL A 94 7.37 -5.79 -2.89
N LYS A 95 7.30 -4.47 -3.03
CA LYS A 95 6.74 -3.77 -4.19
C LYS A 95 5.36 -4.30 -4.60
N ALA A 96 4.50 -4.59 -3.60
CA ALA A 96 3.20 -5.21 -3.87
C ALA A 96 2.26 -4.31 -4.69
N CYS A 97 2.53 -2.99 -4.73
CA CYS A 97 1.83 -2.06 -5.60
C CYS A 97 2.01 -2.35 -7.10
N LEU A 98 3.11 -3.01 -7.51
CA LEU A 98 3.29 -3.43 -8.89
C LEU A 98 2.30 -4.53 -9.27
N LEU A 99 2.08 -5.48 -8.36
CA LEU A 99 1.04 -6.48 -8.56
C LEU A 99 -0.36 -5.85 -8.57
N MET A 100 -0.59 -4.76 -7.83
CA MET A 100 -1.85 -4.01 -7.92
C MET A 100 -2.04 -3.37 -9.31
N LEU A 101 -0.97 -2.91 -9.94
CA LEU A 101 -1.01 -2.40 -11.31
C LEU A 101 -1.30 -3.53 -12.31
N ASP A 102 -0.58 -4.65 -12.20
CA ASP A 102 -0.76 -5.82 -13.07
C ASP A 102 -2.19 -6.39 -12.99
N LEU A 103 -2.83 -6.26 -11.83
CA LEU A 103 -4.20 -6.71 -11.57
C LEU A 103 -5.27 -5.64 -11.83
N GLU A 104 -4.92 -4.47 -12.36
CA GLU A 104 -5.87 -3.38 -12.66
C GLU A 104 -6.69 -2.98 -11.42
N CYS A 105 -5.98 -2.65 -10.33
CA CYS A 105 -6.55 -2.22 -9.04
C CYS A 105 -6.51 -0.70 -8.85
N GLU A 106 -6.88 0.09 -9.86
CA GLU A 106 -6.72 1.55 -9.86
C GLU A 106 -7.49 2.23 -8.73
N ALA A 107 -8.68 1.72 -8.39
CA ALA A 107 -9.50 2.25 -7.30
C ALA A 107 -8.81 2.08 -5.93
N GLN A 108 -8.24 0.91 -5.68
CA GLN A 108 -7.48 0.58 -4.47
C GLN A 108 -6.19 1.40 -4.38
N ILE A 109 -5.48 1.55 -5.51
CA ILE A 109 -4.27 2.36 -5.61
C ILE A 109 -4.59 3.82 -5.27
N LEU A 110 -5.65 4.38 -5.86
CA LEU A 110 -6.08 5.75 -5.59
C LEU A 110 -6.44 5.93 -4.12
N HIS A 111 -7.24 5.01 -3.55
CA HIS A 111 -7.65 5.05 -2.15
C HIS A 111 -6.45 4.97 -1.19
N MET A 112 -5.48 4.11 -1.47
CA MET A 112 -4.23 4.01 -0.72
C MET A 112 -3.42 5.32 -0.78
N CYS A 113 -3.25 5.90 -1.98
CA CYS A 113 -2.52 7.15 -2.15
C CYS A 113 -3.18 8.32 -1.41
N GLN A 114 -4.51 8.37 -1.34
CA GLN A 114 -5.23 9.38 -0.57
C GLN A 114 -4.86 9.32 0.92
N HIS A 115 -4.81 8.13 1.52
CA HIS A 115 -4.38 7.96 2.91
C HIS A 115 -2.92 8.39 3.12
N PHE A 116 -2.03 8.13 2.15
CA PHE A 116 -0.63 8.55 2.24
C PHE A 116 -0.46 10.06 2.24
N TRP A 117 -1.21 10.78 1.41
CA TRP A 117 -1.19 12.25 1.42
C TRP A 117 -1.67 12.84 2.74
N VAL A 118 -2.64 12.20 3.40
CA VAL A 118 -3.06 12.61 4.75
C VAL A 118 -1.97 12.27 5.77
N PHE A 119 -1.44 11.05 5.73
CA PHE A 119 -0.42 10.55 6.66
C PHE A 119 0.86 11.39 6.63
N THR A 120 1.31 11.83 5.47
CA THR A 120 2.51 12.70 5.34
C THR A 120 2.36 14.03 6.09
N ARG A 121 1.14 14.50 6.37
CA ARG A 121 0.90 15.72 7.17
C ARG A 121 1.23 15.51 8.65
N SER A 122 1.22 14.27 9.12
CA SER A 122 1.55 13.90 10.50
C SER A 122 3.05 13.92 10.80
N ASN A 123 3.89 14.29 9.82
CA ASN A 123 5.35 14.25 9.90
C ASN A 123 5.89 12.86 10.30
N PRO A 124 5.70 11.86 9.42
CA PRO A 124 6.19 10.51 9.65
C PRO A 124 7.69 10.45 9.86
N SER A 125 8.16 9.36 10.46
CA SER A 125 9.59 9.06 10.59
C SER A 125 10.25 8.91 9.21
N ALA A 126 11.59 8.81 9.18
CA ALA A 126 12.32 8.64 7.93
C ALA A 126 11.95 7.33 7.21
N ASP A 127 11.80 6.24 7.94
CA ASP A 127 11.47 4.91 7.38
C ASP A 127 10.03 4.87 6.86
N GLU A 128 9.10 5.48 7.61
CA GLU A 128 7.69 5.62 7.21
C GLU A 128 7.55 6.51 5.96
N SER A 129 8.31 7.62 5.90
CA SER A 129 8.36 8.51 4.75
C SER A 129 8.93 7.80 3.53
N TRP A 130 9.98 7.00 3.71
CA TRP A 130 10.57 6.19 2.65
C TRP A 130 9.56 5.18 2.09
N ALA A 131 8.78 4.51 2.96
CA ALA A 131 7.81 3.51 2.50
C ALA A 131 6.71 4.15 1.63
N VAL A 132 6.17 5.30 2.04
CA VAL A 132 5.22 6.06 1.23
C VAL A 132 5.84 6.47 -0.10
N GLU A 133 7.03 7.09 -0.05
CA GLU A 133 7.72 7.56 -1.25
C GLU A 133 7.98 6.43 -2.24
N GLN A 134 8.48 5.28 -1.74
CA GLN A 134 8.81 4.12 -2.55
C GLN A 134 7.57 3.59 -3.29
N ILE A 135 6.44 3.44 -2.58
CA ILE A 135 5.20 2.96 -3.19
C ILE A 135 4.71 3.93 -4.27
N MET A 136 4.68 5.23 -3.96
CA MET A 136 4.21 6.24 -4.90
C MET A 136 5.11 6.37 -6.12
N ALA A 137 6.43 6.27 -5.94
CA ALA A 137 7.41 6.26 -7.01
C ALA A 137 7.27 5.02 -7.90
N ASP A 138 7.10 3.83 -7.31
CA ASP A 138 6.89 2.59 -8.07
C ASP A 138 5.59 2.66 -8.90
N ILE A 139 4.50 3.18 -8.33
CA ILE A 139 3.25 3.42 -9.08
C ILE A 139 3.50 4.37 -10.25
N LEU A 140 4.10 5.54 -10.01
CA LEU A 140 4.37 6.50 -11.07
C LEU A 140 5.34 5.95 -12.13
N ALA A 141 6.32 5.13 -11.75
CA ALA A 141 7.30 4.55 -12.66
C ALA A 141 6.68 3.53 -13.61
N GLU A 142 5.79 2.67 -13.11
CA GLU A 142 5.30 1.50 -13.85
C GLU A 142 3.90 1.68 -14.45
N SER A 143 3.10 2.67 -14.03
CA SER A 143 1.79 2.95 -14.65
C SER A 143 1.91 3.38 -16.12
N GLU A 144 1.19 2.77 -17.06
CA GLU A 144 1.17 3.24 -18.46
C GLU A 144 0.59 4.65 -18.57
N ASP A 145 -0.58 4.86 -17.95
CA ASP A 145 -1.27 6.14 -17.84
C ASP A 145 -1.52 6.48 -16.37
N ILE A 146 -1.34 7.75 -16.01
CA ILE A 146 -1.60 8.25 -14.66
C ILE A 146 -3.03 8.80 -14.63
N SER A 147 -3.86 8.28 -13.71
CA SER A 147 -5.24 8.74 -13.59
C SER A 147 -5.30 10.24 -13.25
N PRO A 148 -6.28 10.99 -13.80
CA PRO A 148 -6.44 12.40 -13.49
C PRO A 148 -6.59 12.67 -12.00
N ASP A 149 -7.25 11.77 -11.27
CA ASP A 149 -7.42 11.89 -9.82
C ASP A 149 -6.08 11.76 -9.09
N LEU A 150 -5.25 10.77 -9.41
CA LEU A 150 -3.94 10.62 -8.80
C LEU A 150 -3.04 11.83 -9.09
N LEU A 151 -3.06 12.30 -10.36
CA LEU A 151 -2.33 13.50 -10.77
C LEU A 151 -2.80 14.75 -10.01
N ASN A 152 -4.12 14.94 -9.85
CA ASN A 152 -4.67 16.08 -9.12
C ASN A 152 -4.24 16.07 -7.66
N HIS A 153 -4.19 14.90 -6.99
CA HIS A 153 -3.70 14.81 -5.61
C HIS A 153 -2.20 15.12 -5.52
N LEU A 154 -1.40 14.65 -6.49
CA LEU A 154 0.03 14.96 -6.57
C LEU A 154 0.27 16.47 -6.81
N LEU A 155 -0.48 17.11 -7.70
CA LEU A 155 -0.36 18.55 -7.95
C LEU A 155 -0.85 19.38 -6.77
N ALA A 156 -1.91 18.93 -6.07
CA ALA A 156 -2.42 19.60 -4.89
C ALA A 156 -1.39 19.59 -3.74
N SER A 157 -0.57 18.54 -3.60
CA SER A 157 0.42 18.46 -2.51
C SER A 157 1.50 19.55 -2.60
N VAL A 158 1.82 20.03 -3.81
CA VAL A 158 2.83 21.08 -4.04
C VAL A 158 2.28 22.51 -4.09
N LEU A 159 0.98 22.72 -3.81
CA LEU A 159 0.43 24.06 -3.67
C LEU A 159 1.17 24.86 -2.57
N LYS A 160 1.37 26.15 -2.80
CA LYS A 160 2.15 27.03 -1.91
C LYS A 160 1.62 27.08 -0.47
N GLU A 161 0.31 26.92 -0.29
CA GLU A 161 -0.32 26.79 1.03
C GLU A 161 0.17 25.56 1.82
N ASN A 162 0.49 24.46 1.12
CA ASN A 162 0.96 23.22 1.71
C ASN A 162 2.46 23.24 2.05
N GLU A 163 3.25 24.15 1.46
CA GLU A 163 4.69 24.30 1.75
C GLU A 163 4.97 24.46 3.25
N LYS A 164 4.08 25.20 3.95
CA LYS A 164 4.16 25.39 5.41
C LYS A 164 3.19 24.52 6.19
N ALA A 165 2.00 24.25 5.66
CA ALA A 165 0.96 23.51 6.37
C ALA A 165 1.24 22.00 6.44
N ALA A 166 1.90 21.45 5.42
CA ALA A 166 2.24 20.03 5.31
C ALA A 166 3.62 19.84 4.66
N PRO A 167 4.72 20.26 5.32
CA PRO A 167 6.04 20.32 4.68
C PRO A 167 6.55 18.97 4.15
N SER A 168 6.25 17.88 4.86
CA SER A 168 6.67 16.53 4.46
C SER A 168 5.92 16.06 3.21
N GLY A 169 4.59 16.28 3.14
CA GLY A 169 3.80 16.00 1.96
C GLY A 169 4.17 16.88 0.75
N TRP A 170 4.48 18.16 1.00
CA TRP A 170 4.95 19.07 -0.04
C TRP A 170 6.29 18.63 -0.64
N LYS A 171 7.27 18.26 0.21
CA LYS A 171 8.57 17.75 -0.24
C LYS A 171 8.45 16.45 -1.04
N LEU A 172 7.59 15.53 -0.58
CA LEU A 172 7.31 14.31 -1.31
C LEU A 172 6.72 14.62 -2.69
N GLY A 173 5.73 15.50 -2.76
CA GLY A 173 5.13 15.95 -4.01
C GLY A 173 6.14 16.59 -4.96
N GLU A 174 6.97 17.51 -4.45
CA GLU A 174 8.01 18.18 -5.22
C GLU A 174 8.99 17.17 -5.81
N LYS A 175 9.45 16.22 -5.00
CA LYS A 175 10.37 15.18 -5.41
C LYS A 175 9.77 14.29 -6.50
N LEU A 176 8.57 13.74 -6.28
CA LEU A 176 7.91 12.89 -7.26
C LEU A 176 7.64 13.63 -8.59
N ILE A 177 7.24 14.90 -8.54
CA ILE A 177 7.03 15.70 -9.76
C ILE A 177 8.36 15.92 -10.49
N SER A 178 9.45 16.20 -9.77
CA SER A 178 10.78 16.37 -10.35
C SER A 178 11.28 15.08 -11.00
N ASP A 179 11.20 13.96 -10.29
CA ASP A 179 11.75 12.67 -10.72
C ASP A 179 10.97 12.09 -11.91
N PHE A 180 9.64 12.34 -11.97
CA PHE A 180 8.76 11.82 -13.02
C PHE A 180 8.27 12.90 -14.01
N ALA A 181 8.95 14.05 -14.09
CA ALA A 181 8.52 15.20 -14.88
C ALA A 181 8.25 14.89 -16.37
N ALA A 182 9.01 13.96 -16.97
CA ALA A 182 8.81 13.57 -18.37
C ALA A 182 7.49 12.82 -18.58
N LYS A 183 7.10 12.00 -17.60
CA LYS A 183 5.91 11.15 -17.63
C LYS A 183 4.64 11.91 -17.22
N LEU A 184 4.79 12.91 -16.36
CA LEU A 184 3.69 13.77 -15.88
C LEU A 184 3.29 14.90 -16.85
N ARG A 185 3.99 15.05 -17.98
CA ARG A 185 3.65 16.08 -18.96
C ARG A 185 2.29 15.78 -19.59
N PRO A 186 1.41 16.79 -19.74
CA PRO A 186 0.18 16.60 -20.51
C PRO A 186 0.55 16.20 -21.95
N ASN A 187 -0.12 15.17 -22.47
CA ASN A 187 -0.07 14.78 -23.87
C ASN A 187 -0.60 15.89 -24.78
#